data_AF-A0A2D0N8M7-F1
#
_entry.id   AF-A0A2D0N8M7-F1
#
_cell.length_a   1.000
_cell.length_b   1.000
_cell.length_c   1.000
_cell.angle_alpha   90.00
_cell.angle_beta   90.00
_cell.angle_gamma   90.00
#
_symmetry.space_group_name_H-M   'P 1'
#
loop_
_entity.id
_entity.type
_entity.pdbx_description
1 polymer ?
#
loop_
_entity_poly.entity_id
_entity_poly.type
_entity_poly.pdbx_seq_one_letter_code
_entity_poly.pdbx_strand_id
1 'polypeptide(L)'
;MNTLKNQTIIYDDACPMCTAYTGAFIRLGWLEKRLPFSRVSPELLQKIDVDRGRHEIPLFDPVSGQTVYGLDALFLIIGTHLPWLKPLLSNRAFRFFWKQIYWIITYNRRIIAGSRAHASGLDCAPDRNLTYRWMYILLMLALSSRLLWLTLAGSGPALAGIVPASIPLILSLLLGLIRKNDRLSWLGNWITVIFIFALGLYMLPVGLFSLVGITVFSQFMLWKRF
;
A
#
# COMPACT_ATOMS: atom_id res chain seq x y z
N MET A 1 -6.04 -29.86 -11.58
CA MET A 1 -5.39 -28.55 -11.33
C MET A 1 -6.01 -27.54 -12.29
N ASN A 2 -6.93 -26.67 -11.81
CA ASN A 2 -7.49 -25.50 -12.53
C ASN A 2 -8.49 -24.72 -11.64
N THR A 3 -8.27 -24.64 -10.33
CA THR A 3 -9.32 -24.20 -9.38
C THR A 3 -9.63 -22.70 -9.38
N LEU A 4 -8.87 -21.87 -10.09
CA LEU A 4 -9.12 -20.43 -10.24
C LEU A 4 -9.46 -20.03 -11.67
N LYS A 5 -9.61 -21.02 -12.57
CA LYS A 5 -9.96 -20.77 -13.97
C LYS A 5 -11.34 -20.11 -13.99
N ASN A 6 -11.47 -19.00 -14.72
CA ASN A 6 -12.65 -18.10 -14.73
C ASN A 6 -12.91 -17.23 -13.49
N GLN A 7 -12.18 -17.37 -12.38
CA GLN A 7 -12.36 -16.45 -11.26
C GLN A 7 -11.87 -15.05 -11.62
N THR A 8 -12.59 -14.05 -11.14
CA THR A 8 -12.32 -12.65 -11.47
C THR A 8 -12.01 -11.87 -10.19
N ILE A 9 -10.78 -11.34 -10.13
CA ILE A 9 -10.41 -10.44 -9.04
C ILE A 9 -10.88 -9.02 -9.37
N ILE A 10 -11.65 -8.41 -8.47
CA ILE A 10 -12.18 -7.06 -8.64
C ILE A 10 -11.31 -6.12 -7.81
N TYR A 11 -10.79 -5.02 -8.36
CA TYR A 11 -9.79 -4.19 -7.66
C TYR A 11 -10.04 -2.70 -7.75
N ASP A 12 -9.52 -1.95 -6.78
CA ASP A 12 -9.54 -0.48 -6.77
C ASP A 12 -8.50 0.06 -7.76
N ASP A 13 -8.96 0.60 -8.89
CA ASP A 13 -8.13 1.14 -9.95
C ASP A 13 -7.60 2.55 -9.67
N ALA A 14 -8.11 3.20 -8.62
CA ALA A 14 -7.49 4.41 -8.06
C ALA A 14 -6.35 4.06 -7.08
N CYS A 15 -6.08 2.77 -6.80
CA CYS A 15 -4.99 2.30 -5.96
C CYS A 15 -3.86 1.70 -6.84
N PRO A 16 -2.75 2.42 -7.08
CA PRO A 16 -1.61 1.91 -7.86
C PRO A 16 -1.07 0.57 -7.36
N MET A 17 -0.98 0.37 -6.04
CA MET A 17 -0.55 -0.90 -5.46
C MET A 17 -1.51 -2.04 -5.81
N CYS A 18 -2.81 -1.79 -5.76
CA CYS A 18 -3.86 -2.75 -6.09
C CYS A 18 -3.82 -3.14 -7.57
N THR A 19 -3.62 -2.13 -8.43
CA THR A 19 -3.40 -2.34 -9.85
C THR A 19 -2.11 -3.13 -10.12
N ALA A 20 -1.04 -2.87 -9.36
CA ALA A 20 0.23 -3.54 -9.53
C ALA A 20 0.18 -5.03 -9.16
N TYR A 21 -0.31 -5.39 -7.96
CA TYR A 21 -0.30 -6.79 -7.53
C TYR A 21 -1.31 -7.64 -8.29
N THR A 22 -2.52 -7.11 -8.58
CA THR A 22 -3.49 -7.86 -9.40
C THR A 22 -2.99 -8.03 -10.83
N GLY A 23 -2.23 -7.07 -11.35
CA GLY A 23 -1.59 -7.16 -12.66
C GLY A 23 -0.44 -8.17 -12.67
N ALA A 24 0.26 -8.37 -11.55
CA ALA A 24 1.22 -9.45 -11.39
C ALA A 24 0.54 -10.81 -11.49
N PHE A 25 -0.63 -11.01 -10.87
CA PHE A 25 -1.38 -12.27 -10.99
C PHE A 25 -1.74 -12.62 -12.45
N ILE A 26 -2.13 -11.64 -13.26
CA ILE A 26 -2.38 -11.86 -14.69
C ILE A 26 -1.09 -12.24 -15.43
N ARG A 27 -0.01 -11.46 -15.23
CA ARG A 27 1.28 -11.69 -15.91
C ARG A 27 1.92 -13.03 -15.56
N LEU A 28 1.72 -13.51 -14.33
CA LEU A 28 2.19 -14.81 -13.88
C LEU A 28 1.29 -15.97 -14.33
N GLY A 29 0.18 -15.69 -15.04
CA GLY A 29 -0.80 -16.69 -15.43
C GLY A 29 -1.60 -17.26 -14.25
N TRP A 30 -1.60 -16.57 -13.10
CA TRP A 30 -2.30 -17.04 -11.90
C TRP A 30 -3.80 -16.78 -11.93
N LEU A 31 -4.20 -15.75 -12.68
CA LEU A 31 -5.58 -15.39 -12.98
C LEU A 31 -5.71 -15.07 -14.46
N GLU A 32 -6.87 -15.37 -15.03
CA GLU A 32 -7.20 -15.00 -16.41
C GLU A 32 -7.88 -13.62 -16.49
N LYS A 33 -8.60 -13.23 -15.42
CA LYS A 33 -9.46 -12.05 -15.40
C LYS A 33 -9.23 -11.18 -14.17
N ARG A 34 -9.20 -9.87 -14.40
CA ARG A 34 -9.30 -8.85 -13.36
C ARG A 34 -10.21 -7.72 -13.83
N LEU A 35 -11.02 -7.16 -12.94
CA LEU A 35 -11.93 -6.06 -13.25
C LEU A 35 -11.68 -4.87 -12.30
N PRO A 36 -11.52 -3.64 -12.82
CA PRO A 36 -11.49 -2.47 -11.97
C PRO A 36 -12.89 -2.16 -11.45
N PHE A 37 -13.02 -1.76 -10.18
CA PHE A 37 -14.30 -1.40 -9.56
C PHE A 37 -15.06 -0.33 -10.34
N SER A 38 -14.34 0.64 -10.92
CA SER A 38 -14.91 1.70 -11.76
C SER A 38 -15.64 1.20 -13.02
N ARG A 39 -15.41 -0.05 -13.45
CA ARG A 39 -16.01 -0.66 -14.67
C ARG A 39 -16.74 -1.96 -14.40
N VAL A 40 -17.09 -2.25 -13.15
CA VAL A 40 -17.90 -3.44 -12.82
C VAL A 40 -19.33 -3.22 -13.29
N SER A 41 -19.92 -4.22 -13.95
CA SER A 41 -21.30 -4.13 -14.41
C SER A 41 -22.30 -4.17 -13.24
N PRO A 42 -23.49 -3.56 -13.37
CA PRO A 42 -24.52 -3.60 -12.33
C PRO A 42 -24.90 -5.02 -11.90
N GLU A 43 -24.93 -5.98 -12.84
CA GLU A 43 -25.27 -7.37 -12.56
C GLU A 43 -24.21 -8.06 -11.70
N LEU A 44 -22.94 -7.71 -11.87
CA LEU A 44 -21.86 -8.24 -11.04
C LEU A 44 -21.80 -7.54 -9.68
N LEU A 45 -22.13 -6.25 -9.60
CA LEU A 45 -22.25 -5.54 -8.32
C LEU A 45 -23.32 -6.15 -7.41
N GLN A 46 -24.41 -6.68 -7.97
CA GLN A 46 -25.45 -7.37 -7.20
C GLN A 46 -25.01 -8.75 -6.67
N LYS A 47 -23.96 -9.34 -7.25
CA LYS A 47 -23.43 -10.67 -6.86
C LYS A 47 -22.33 -10.59 -5.82
N ILE A 48 -21.86 -9.39 -5.49
CA ILE A 48 -20.81 -9.16 -4.51
C ILE A 48 -21.32 -8.22 -3.42
N ASP A 49 -20.76 -8.38 -2.24
CA ASP A 49 -20.90 -7.40 -1.16
C ASP A 49 -19.96 -6.23 -1.47
N VAL A 50 -20.52 -5.19 -2.08
CA VAL A 50 -19.76 -4.00 -2.49
C VAL A 50 -19.18 -3.29 -1.26
N ASP A 51 -19.93 -3.21 -0.15
CA ASP A 51 -19.49 -2.54 1.07
C ASP A 51 -18.23 -3.19 1.64
N ARG A 52 -18.28 -4.53 1.77
CA ARG A 52 -17.11 -5.34 2.12
C ARG A 52 -16.01 -5.22 1.07
N GLY A 53 -16.35 -5.23 -0.21
CA GLY A 53 -15.44 -5.15 -1.36
C GLY A 53 -14.54 -3.91 -1.38
N ARG A 54 -15.03 -2.78 -0.83
CA ARG A 54 -14.24 -1.54 -0.68
C ARG A 54 -13.02 -1.75 0.23
N HIS A 55 -13.19 -2.58 1.26
CA HIS A 55 -12.20 -2.88 2.28
C HIS A 55 -11.40 -4.14 1.96
N GLU A 56 -12.08 -5.18 1.52
CA GLU A 56 -11.53 -6.50 1.29
C GLU A 56 -11.66 -6.85 -0.19
N ILE A 57 -10.54 -7.02 -0.89
CA ILE A 57 -10.57 -7.23 -2.36
C ILE A 57 -11.40 -8.49 -2.75
N PRO A 58 -12.43 -8.38 -3.60
CA PRO A 58 -13.23 -9.55 -3.98
C PRO A 58 -12.53 -10.41 -5.04
N LEU A 59 -12.64 -11.72 -4.87
CA LEU A 59 -12.36 -12.74 -5.87
C LEU A 59 -13.65 -13.51 -6.13
N PHE A 60 -14.32 -13.16 -7.22
CA PHE A 60 -15.61 -13.72 -7.60
C PHE A 60 -15.42 -14.97 -8.46
N ASP A 61 -16.11 -16.04 -8.10
CA ASP A 61 -16.20 -17.26 -8.88
C ASP A 61 -17.55 -17.32 -9.62
N PRO A 62 -17.56 -17.18 -10.96
CA PRO A 62 -18.80 -17.23 -11.74
C PRO A 62 -19.43 -18.63 -11.79
N VAL A 63 -18.69 -19.70 -11.51
CA VAL A 63 -19.20 -21.09 -11.58
C VAL A 63 -19.99 -21.42 -10.33
N SER A 64 -19.43 -21.13 -9.14
CA SER A 64 -20.11 -21.38 -7.87
C SER A 64 -21.02 -20.22 -7.44
N GLY A 65 -20.84 -19.02 -8.02
CA GLY A 65 -21.50 -17.79 -7.58
C GLY A 65 -20.95 -17.24 -6.26
N GLN A 66 -19.88 -17.85 -5.70
CA GLN A 66 -19.30 -17.43 -4.43
C GLN A 66 -18.24 -16.35 -4.62
N THR A 67 -18.06 -15.53 -3.58
CA THR A 67 -17.00 -14.53 -3.55
C THR A 67 -16.14 -14.72 -2.30
N VAL A 68 -14.82 -14.84 -2.51
CA VAL A 68 -13.83 -14.82 -1.43
C VAL A 68 -13.28 -13.40 -1.32
N TYR A 69 -13.06 -12.89 -0.11
CA TYR A 69 -12.67 -11.49 0.10
C TYR A 69 -11.29 -11.36 0.75
N GLY A 70 -10.61 -10.26 0.43
CA GLY A 70 -9.49 -9.75 1.20
C GLY A 70 -8.29 -10.68 1.29
N LEU A 71 -7.76 -10.85 2.49
CA LEU A 71 -6.59 -11.70 2.71
C LEU A 71 -6.86 -13.16 2.35
N ASP A 72 -8.09 -13.63 2.55
CA ASP A 72 -8.47 -15.00 2.19
C ASP A 72 -8.40 -15.21 0.67
N ALA A 73 -8.82 -14.23 -0.11
CA ALA A 73 -8.72 -14.26 -1.57
C ALA A 73 -7.25 -14.30 -2.03
N LEU A 74 -6.40 -13.47 -1.42
CA LEU A 74 -4.97 -13.46 -1.73
C LEU A 74 -4.30 -14.79 -1.37
N PHE A 75 -4.60 -15.34 -0.20
CA PHE A 75 -4.04 -16.63 0.24
C PHE A 75 -4.57 -17.80 -0.60
N LEU A 76 -5.80 -17.73 -1.09
CA LEU A 76 -6.34 -18.71 -2.02
C LEU A 76 -5.59 -18.69 -3.37
N ILE A 77 -5.33 -17.51 -3.92
CA ILE A 77 -4.57 -17.35 -5.18
C ILE A 77 -3.14 -17.88 -5.00
N ILE A 78 -2.43 -17.39 -3.98
CA ILE A 78 -1.04 -17.77 -3.72
C ILE A 78 -0.94 -19.26 -3.39
N GLY A 79 -1.82 -19.78 -2.53
CA GLY A 79 -1.81 -21.18 -2.13
C GLY A 79 -2.12 -22.13 -3.29
N THR A 80 -2.98 -21.73 -4.23
CA THR A 80 -3.25 -22.53 -5.44
C THR A 80 -2.01 -22.69 -6.31
N HIS A 81 -1.24 -21.61 -6.53
CA HIS A 81 -0.10 -21.60 -7.45
C HIS A 81 1.25 -21.92 -6.79
N LEU A 82 1.35 -21.77 -5.48
CA LEU A 82 2.51 -22.16 -4.67
C LEU A 82 2.07 -23.15 -3.59
N PRO A 83 1.83 -24.44 -3.94
CA PRO A 83 1.24 -25.41 -3.03
C PRO A 83 2.05 -25.65 -1.74
N TRP A 84 3.37 -25.50 -1.83
CA TRP A 84 4.28 -25.63 -0.68
C TRP A 84 4.06 -24.53 0.38
N LEU A 85 3.44 -23.40 0.03
CA LEU A 85 3.03 -22.37 1.00
C LEU A 85 1.70 -22.69 1.69
N LYS A 86 0.88 -23.62 1.19
CA LYS A 86 -0.46 -23.90 1.76
C LYS A 86 -0.45 -24.17 3.26
N PRO A 87 0.46 -24.99 3.84
CA PRO A 87 0.49 -25.23 5.29
C PRO A 87 0.74 -23.95 6.10
N LEU A 88 1.54 -23.02 5.56
CA LEU A 88 1.79 -21.73 6.18
C LEU A 88 0.57 -20.81 6.07
N LEU A 89 -0.03 -20.72 4.88
CA LEU A 89 -1.19 -19.87 4.60
C LEU A 89 -2.48 -20.35 5.28
N SER A 90 -2.56 -21.63 5.65
CA SER A 90 -3.67 -22.19 6.44
C SER A 90 -3.44 -22.10 7.95
N ASN A 91 -2.21 -21.83 8.40
CA ASN A 91 -1.91 -21.71 9.82
C ASN A 91 -2.65 -20.52 10.46
N ARG A 92 -3.38 -20.79 11.55
CA ARG A 92 -4.24 -19.79 12.21
C ARG A 92 -3.47 -18.60 12.78
N ALA A 93 -2.31 -18.83 13.40
CA ALA A 93 -1.48 -17.78 13.98
C ALA A 93 -0.88 -16.89 12.88
N PHE A 94 -0.39 -17.50 11.80
CA PHE A 94 0.11 -16.80 10.62
C PHE A 94 -0.97 -15.92 9.99
N ARG A 95 -2.16 -16.47 9.77
CA ARG A 95 -3.33 -15.75 9.26
C ARG A 95 -3.72 -14.58 10.16
N PHE A 96 -3.74 -14.80 11.47
CA PHE A 96 -4.09 -13.75 12.45
C PHE A 96 -3.12 -12.56 12.36
N PHE A 97 -1.81 -12.83 12.33
CA PHE A 97 -0.78 -11.80 12.21
C PHE A 97 -0.94 -11.01 10.90
N TRP A 98 -1.04 -11.71 9.76
CA TRP A 98 -1.18 -11.06 8.46
C TRP A 98 -2.50 -10.31 8.31
N LYS A 99 -3.56 -10.72 8.99
CA LYS A 99 -4.82 -9.98 9.01
C LYS A 99 -4.64 -8.59 9.64
N GLN A 100 -3.80 -8.44 10.66
CA GLN A 100 -3.52 -7.13 11.25
C GLN A 100 -2.79 -6.21 10.26
N ILE A 101 -1.75 -6.75 9.60
CA ILE A 101 -1.00 -6.02 8.56
C ILE A 101 -1.93 -5.66 7.39
N TYR A 102 -2.76 -6.61 6.96
CA TYR A 102 -3.72 -6.42 5.88
C TYR A 102 -4.63 -5.22 6.15
N TRP A 103 -5.21 -5.11 7.35
CA TRP A 103 -6.06 -3.98 7.69
C TRP A 103 -5.31 -2.65 7.70
N ILE A 104 -4.09 -2.61 8.25
CA ILE A 104 -3.24 -1.41 8.21
C ILE A 104 -3.02 -0.98 6.75
N ILE A 105 -2.71 -1.91 5.85
CA ILE A 105 -2.48 -1.60 4.44
C ILE A 105 -3.79 -1.15 3.77
N THR A 106 -4.89 -1.90 3.94
CA THR A 106 -6.19 -1.62 3.31
C THR A 106 -6.66 -0.21 3.59
N TYR A 107 -6.73 0.20 4.86
CA TYR A 107 -7.24 1.53 5.23
C TYR A 107 -6.30 2.68 4.86
N ASN A 108 -5.05 2.37 4.48
CA ASN A 108 -4.04 3.35 4.12
C ASN A 108 -3.57 3.23 2.66
N ARG A 109 -4.13 2.33 1.84
CA ARG A 109 -3.60 2.00 0.51
C ARG A 109 -3.49 3.20 -0.45
N ARG A 110 -4.45 4.13 -0.39
CA ARG A 110 -4.43 5.38 -1.18
C ARG A 110 -3.47 6.43 -0.63
N ILE A 111 -3.23 6.42 0.69
CA ILE A 111 -2.24 7.29 1.33
C ILE A 111 -0.83 6.81 1.01
N ILE A 112 -0.59 5.51 1.15
CA ILE A 112 0.67 4.86 0.80
C ILE A 112 1.02 5.16 -0.67
N ALA A 113 0.06 5.01 -1.58
CA ALA A 113 0.28 5.25 -3.00
C ALA A 113 0.20 6.73 -3.42
N GLY A 114 -0.23 7.63 -2.52
CA GLY A 114 -0.46 9.04 -2.83
C GLY A 114 -1.41 9.24 -4.01
N SER A 115 -2.51 8.50 -4.03
CA SER A 115 -3.52 8.51 -5.10
C SER A 115 -4.85 9.10 -4.62
N ARG A 116 -5.63 9.63 -5.56
CA ARG A 116 -6.95 10.24 -5.33
C ARG A 116 -8.02 9.41 -6.02
N ALA A 117 -9.27 9.63 -5.60
CA ALA A 117 -10.43 9.10 -6.29
C ALA A 117 -10.43 9.52 -7.77
N HIS A 118 -11.02 8.68 -8.63
CA HIS A 118 -11.26 9.04 -10.02
C HIS A 118 -12.30 10.15 -10.13
N ALA A 119 -12.21 10.97 -11.19
CA ALA A 119 -13.18 12.02 -11.45
C ALA A 119 -14.56 11.48 -11.89
N SER A 120 -14.63 10.21 -12.31
CA SER A 120 -15.84 9.56 -12.80
C SER A 120 -15.84 8.07 -12.46
N GLY A 121 -17.02 7.49 -12.23
CA GLY A 121 -17.20 6.08 -11.88
C GLY A 121 -17.39 5.85 -10.38
N LEU A 122 -17.62 4.59 -10.01
CA LEU A 122 -17.81 4.18 -8.62
C LEU A 122 -16.50 4.32 -7.83
N ASP A 123 -16.47 5.20 -6.83
CA ASP A 123 -15.31 5.34 -5.95
C ASP A 123 -15.31 4.28 -4.84
N CYS A 124 -14.58 3.19 -5.04
CA CYS A 124 -14.43 2.12 -4.04
C CYS A 124 -13.30 2.38 -3.04
N ALA A 125 -13.24 3.60 -2.50
CA ALA A 125 -12.36 3.91 -1.39
C ALA A 125 -12.78 3.13 -0.13
N PRO A 126 -11.83 2.59 0.65
CA PRO A 126 -12.15 2.12 1.99
C PRO A 126 -12.52 3.30 2.88
N ASP A 127 -13.36 3.05 3.88
CA ASP A 127 -13.81 4.09 4.80
C ASP A 127 -12.63 4.68 5.61
N ARG A 128 -12.77 5.94 6.02
CA ARG A 128 -11.75 6.61 6.82
C ARG A 128 -11.71 6.03 8.23
N ASN A 129 -10.72 5.17 8.51
CA ASN A 129 -10.50 4.63 9.84
C ASN A 129 -9.31 5.30 10.55
N LEU A 130 -9.59 6.09 11.60
CA LEU A 130 -8.57 6.85 12.33
C LEU A 130 -7.61 5.95 13.12
N THR A 131 -8.10 4.83 13.67
CA THR A 131 -7.29 3.88 14.43
C THR A 131 -6.20 3.28 13.54
N TYR A 132 -6.58 2.71 12.41
CA TYR A 132 -5.61 2.14 11.46
C TYR A 132 -4.71 3.21 10.83
N ARG A 133 -5.17 4.46 10.73
CA ARG A 133 -4.34 5.57 10.25
C ARG A 133 -3.21 5.90 11.23
N TRP A 134 -3.52 6.01 12.51
CA TRP A 134 -2.50 6.25 13.53
C TRP A 134 -1.56 5.07 13.71
N MET A 135 -2.09 3.84 13.70
CA MET A 135 -1.25 2.63 13.70
C MET A 135 -0.26 2.64 12.53
N TYR A 136 -0.71 3.00 11.33
CA TYR A 136 0.16 3.13 10.17
C TYR A 136 1.24 4.19 10.35
N ILE A 137 0.87 5.41 10.78
CA ILE A 137 1.80 6.51 10.98
C ILE A 137 2.87 6.15 12.01
N LEU A 138 2.45 5.61 13.16
CA LEU A 138 3.36 5.21 14.24
C LEU A 138 4.29 4.07 13.81
N LEU A 139 3.76 3.08 13.07
CA LEU A 139 4.57 1.98 12.53
C LEU A 139 5.63 2.50 11.55
N MET A 140 5.24 3.33 10.58
CA MET A 140 6.18 3.88 9.59
C MET A 140 7.21 4.80 10.26
N LEU A 141 6.81 5.57 11.27
CA LEU A 141 7.72 6.38 12.07
C LEU A 141 8.74 5.51 12.80
N ALA A 142 8.31 4.46 13.49
CA ALA A 142 9.20 3.55 14.21
C ALA A 142 10.19 2.87 13.26
N LEU A 143 9.72 2.37 12.11
CA LEU A 143 10.56 1.74 11.09
C LEU A 143 11.57 2.72 10.49
N SER A 144 11.12 3.93 10.13
CA SER A 144 12.00 4.97 9.59
C SER A 144 13.09 5.36 10.59
N SER A 145 12.72 5.60 11.85
CA SER A 145 13.66 5.92 12.93
C SER A 145 14.67 4.80 13.14
N ARG A 146 14.23 3.53 13.10
CA ARG A 146 15.11 2.37 13.24
C ARG A 146 16.12 2.27 12.09
N LEU A 147 15.70 2.48 10.84
CA LEU A 147 16.56 2.44 9.66
C LEU A 147 17.59 3.58 9.68
N LEU A 148 17.15 4.80 10.04
CA LEU A 148 18.06 5.94 10.19
C LEU A 148 19.07 5.71 11.30
N TRP A 149 18.66 5.18 12.45
CA TRP A 149 19.57 4.81 13.54
C TRP A 149 20.63 3.80 13.08
N LEU A 150 20.25 2.76 12.34
CA LEU A 150 21.20 1.78 11.80
C LEU A 150 22.21 2.41 10.86
N THR A 151 21.73 3.29 9.99
CA THR A 151 22.57 3.99 9.01
C THR A 151 23.58 4.90 9.71
N LEU A 152 23.15 5.61 10.75
CA LEU A 152 23.97 6.50 11.57
C LEU A 152 25.01 5.74 12.41
N ALA A 153 24.60 4.64 13.06
CA ALA A 153 25.47 3.85 13.91
C ALA A 153 26.64 3.20 13.14
N GLY A 154 26.46 2.93 11.84
CA GLY A 154 27.48 2.33 10.99
C GLY A 154 28.40 3.30 10.24
N SER A 155 28.14 4.62 10.27
CA SER A 155 28.75 5.58 9.32
C SER A 155 29.87 6.48 9.85
N GLY A 156 30.28 6.35 11.12
CA GLY A 156 31.38 7.18 11.68
C GLY A 156 31.13 8.70 11.52
N PRO A 157 32.17 9.56 11.42
CA PRO A 157 32.01 11.02 11.31
C PRO A 157 31.47 11.51 9.96
N ALA A 158 30.89 10.65 9.11
CA ALA A 158 30.20 11.04 7.87
C ALA A 158 28.84 11.73 8.09
N LEU A 159 28.64 12.34 9.27
CA LEU A 159 27.44 13.08 9.68
C LEU A 159 27.23 14.40 8.89
N ALA A 160 28.24 14.86 8.17
CA ALA A 160 28.22 16.13 7.43
C ALA A 160 27.12 16.20 6.35
N GLY A 161 26.65 15.07 5.81
CA GLY A 161 25.58 15.02 4.80
C GLY A 161 24.15 14.94 5.36
N ILE A 162 23.97 14.64 6.66
CA ILE A 162 22.66 14.33 7.25
C ILE A 162 21.98 15.58 7.83
N VAL A 163 22.77 16.57 8.26
CA VAL A 163 22.25 17.85 8.75
C VAL A 163 21.61 18.69 7.62
N PRO A 164 22.23 18.83 6.42
CA PRO A 164 21.59 19.53 5.31
C PRO A 164 20.32 18.81 4.80
N ALA A 165 20.29 17.48 4.91
CA ALA A 165 19.17 16.62 4.52
C ALA A 165 17.91 16.80 5.39
N SER A 166 18.07 17.14 6.66
CA SER A 166 16.95 17.23 7.61
C SER A 166 16.15 18.53 7.47
N ILE A 167 16.77 19.62 7.02
CA ILE A 167 16.13 20.94 6.91
C ILE A 167 14.96 20.93 5.90
N PRO A 168 15.11 20.46 4.65
CA PRO A 168 13.99 20.37 3.70
C PRO A 168 12.85 19.46 4.20
N LEU A 169 13.19 18.37 4.89
CA LEU A 169 12.20 17.45 5.47
C LEU A 169 11.38 18.14 6.57
N ILE A 170 12.04 18.81 7.52
CA ILE A 170 11.36 19.57 8.59
C ILE A 170 10.51 20.70 7.99
N LEU A 171 11.03 21.44 7.01
CA LEU A 171 10.27 22.49 6.35
C LEU A 171 9.03 21.94 5.64
N SER A 172 9.15 20.81 4.93
CA SER A 172 8.02 20.14 4.30
C SER A 172 6.98 19.67 5.31
N LEU A 173 7.41 19.23 6.50
CA LEU A 173 6.54 18.89 7.63
C LEU A 173 5.71 20.08 8.08
N LEU A 174 6.39 21.18 8.42
CA LEU A 174 5.74 22.38 8.93
C LEU A 174 4.78 22.97 7.89
N LEU A 175 5.21 23.09 6.63
CA LEU A 175 4.37 23.61 5.54
C LEU A 175 3.15 22.73 5.28
N GLY A 176 3.31 21.41 5.30
CA GLY A 176 2.20 20.47 5.11
C GLY A 176 1.16 20.56 6.21
N LEU A 177 1.60 20.64 7.48
CA LEU A 177 0.71 20.78 8.64
C LEU A 177 -0.06 22.10 8.62
N ILE A 178 0.51 23.17 8.08
CA ILE A 178 -0.15 24.48 7.94
C ILE A 178 -1.12 24.50 6.75
N ARG A 179 -0.69 24.01 5.58
CA ARG A 179 -1.39 24.27 4.30
C ARG A 179 -2.44 23.22 3.91
N LYS A 180 -2.38 22.01 4.46
CA LYS A 180 -3.25 20.90 4.01
C LYS A 180 -4.50 20.78 4.86
N ASN A 181 -5.65 20.69 4.19
CA ASN A 181 -6.94 20.50 4.86
C ASN A 181 -7.04 19.13 5.53
N ASP A 182 -6.63 18.06 4.84
CA ASP A 182 -6.54 16.72 5.42
C ASP A 182 -5.12 16.41 5.93
N ARG A 183 -4.76 17.06 7.03
CA ARG A 183 -3.43 16.95 7.67
C ARG A 183 -3.02 15.51 7.94
N LEU A 184 -3.98 14.65 8.32
CA LEU A 184 -3.68 13.28 8.71
C LEU A 184 -3.41 12.36 7.50
N SER A 185 -4.11 12.55 6.38
CA SER A 185 -3.78 11.85 5.12
C SER A 185 -2.48 12.35 4.53
N TRP A 186 -2.23 13.65 4.60
CA TRP A 186 -0.97 14.21 4.20
C TRP A 186 0.19 13.68 5.05
N LEU A 187 0.07 13.68 6.38
CA LEU A 187 1.09 13.16 7.30
C LEU A 187 1.36 11.67 7.07
N GLY A 188 0.31 10.89 6.83
CA GLY A 188 0.44 9.49 6.45
C GLY A 188 1.27 9.30 5.19
N ASN A 189 1.02 10.08 4.13
CA ASN A 189 1.83 9.97 2.91
C ASN A 189 3.26 10.48 3.12
N TRP A 190 3.41 11.55 3.90
CA TRP A 190 4.70 12.13 4.25
C TRP A 190 5.61 11.14 4.97
N ILE A 191 5.07 10.40 5.95
CA ILE A 191 5.85 9.37 6.63
C ILE A 191 6.13 8.16 5.73
N THR A 192 5.26 7.83 4.75
CA THR A 192 5.56 6.82 3.72
C THR A 192 6.81 7.21 2.93
N VAL A 193 6.89 8.47 2.50
CA VAL A 193 8.02 8.95 1.69
C VAL A 193 9.31 8.98 2.49
N ILE A 194 9.23 9.36 3.77
CA ILE A 194 10.39 9.26 4.67
C ILE A 194 10.84 7.83 4.85
N PHE A 195 9.91 6.89 5.02
CA PHE A 195 10.25 5.48 5.15
C PHE A 195 10.99 4.97 3.90
N ILE A 196 10.50 5.29 2.71
CA ILE A 196 11.16 4.93 1.44
C ILE A 196 12.56 5.56 1.35
N PHE A 197 12.70 6.82 1.75
CA PHE A 197 13.98 7.51 1.77
C PHE A 197 14.97 6.88 2.77
N ALA A 198 14.52 6.60 4.00
CA ALA A 198 15.32 5.95 5.03
C ALA A 198 15.75 4.53 4.60
N LEU A 199 14.87 3.79 3.92
CA LEU A 199 15.19 2.50 3.33
C LEU A 199 16.24 2.62 2.22
N GLY A 200 16.09 3.61 1.33
CA GLY A 200 17.07 3.88 0.27
C GLY A 200 18.46 4.25 0.81
N LEU A 201 18.52 5.11 1.83
CA LEU A 201 19.77 5.44 2.52
C LEU A 201 20.41 4.23 3.21
N TYR A 202 19.60 3.34 3.79
CA TYR A 202 20.10 2.13 4.43
C TYR A 202 20.68 1.14 3.41
N MET A 203 20.09 1.05 2.20
CA MET A 203 20.52 0.09 1.17
C MET A 203 21.63 0.61 0.25
N LEU A 204 21.82 1.93 0.12
CA LEU A 204 22.75 2.54 -0.83
C LEU A 204 23.91 3.27 -0.13
N PRO A 205 25.10 3.41 -0.77
CA PRO A 205 26.20 4.19 -0.22
C PRO A 205 25.80 5.66 0.01
N VAL A 206 26.01 6.15 1.24
CA VAL A 206 25.53 7.45 1.76
C VAL A 206 25.86 8.66 0.85
N GLY A 207 26.96 8.59 0.10
CA GLY A 207 27.47 9.70 -0.72
C GLY A 207 26.66 10.03 -1.98
N LEU A 208 26.03 9.04 -2.64
CA LEU A 208 25.34 9.27 -3.93
C LEU A 208 23.85 9.61 -3.75
N PHE A 209 23.22 9.08 -2.70
CA PHE A 209 21.77 9.16 -2.50
C PHE A 209 21.32 10.42 -1.75
N SER A 210 22.20 11.03 -0.95
CA SER A 210 21.84 12.09 0.01
C SER A 210 21.54 13.46 -0.64
N LEU A 211 22.18 13.86 -1.74
CA LEU A 211 22.01 15.21 -2.30
C LEU A 211 20.95 15.28 -3.42
N VAL A 212 21.01 14.37 -4.38
CA VAL A 212 20.10 14.32 -5.54
C VAL A 212 18.74 13.75 -5.14
N GLY A 213 18.72 12.76 -4.24
CA GLY A 213 17.48 12.19 -3.73
C GLY A 213 16.63 13.25 -3.02
N ILE A 214 17.20 13.99 -2.08
CA ILE A 214 16.43 14.87 -1.19
C ILE A 214 15.79 16.05 -1.93
N THR A 215 16.50 16.65 -2.88
CA THR A 215 15.97 17.79 -3.67
C THR A 215 14.86 17.36 -4.61
N VAL A 216 15.02 16.24 -5.31
CA VAL A 216 13.97 15.70 -6.19
C VAL A 216 12.76 15.20 -5.39
N PHE A 217 12.99 14.53 -4.26
CA PHE A 217 11.92 14.02 -3.39
C PHE A 217 11.15 15.14 -2.68
N SER A 218 11.81 16.18 -2.18
CA SER A 218 11.13 17.32 -1.55
C SER A 218 10.30 18.13 -2.55
N GLN A 219 10.77 18.28 -3.80
CA GLN A 219 9.97 18.90 -4.88
C GLN A 219 8.76 18.04 -5.27
N PHE A 220 8.91 16.72 -5.31
CA PHE A 220 7.78 15.79 -5.55
C PHE A 220 6.69 15.90 -4.46
N MET A 221 7.10 16.04 -3.20
CA MET A 221 6.21 16.20 -2.05
C MET A 221 5.44 17.53 -2.04
N LEU A 222 6.06 18.60 -2.55
CA LEU A 222 5.41 19.91 -2.69
C LEU A 222 4.49 19.97 -3.93
N TRP A 223 4.84 19.23 -4.99
CA TRP A 223 4.11 19.29 -6.27
C TRP A 223 2.83 18.46 -6.28
N LYS A 224 2.80 17.28 -5.63
CA LYS A 224 1.55 16.52 -5.48
C LYS A 224 0.59 17.27 -4.55
N ARG A 225 -0.41 17.92 -5.17
CA ARG A 225 -1.59 18.45 -4.48
C ARG A 225 -2.28 17.30 -3.76
N PHE A 226 -2.09 17.19 -2.45
CA PHE A 226 -3.17 16.85 -1.51
C PHE A 226 -4.10 18.03 -1.32
#